data_AF-A0A1T3P534-F1
#
_entry.id   AF-A0A1T3P534-F1
#
_cell.length_a   1.000
_cell.length_b   1.000
_cell.length_c   1.000
_cell.angle_alpha   90.00
_cell.angle_beta   90.00
_cell.angle_gamma   90.00
#
_symmetry.space_group_name_H-M   'P 1'
#
loop_
_entity.id
_entity.type
_entity.pdbx_description
1 polymer ?
#
loop_
_entity_poly.entity_id
_entity_poly.type
_entity_poly.pdbx_seq_one_letter_code
_entity_poly.pdbx_strand_id
1 'polypeptide(L)' 'MGNKEIKNLIKALEAQGFTVVQSKSNHYKVYKGGRLIATLPATPSDRRSLLNCIAVLRRAGYNG' A
#
# COMPACT_ATOMS: atom_id res chain seq x y z
N MET A 1 -9.21 14.70 -6.43
CA MET A 1 -8.91 14.03 -5.14
C MET A 1 -8.38 12.64 -5.45
N GLY A 2 -7.13 12.27 -5.13
CA GLY A 2 -6.64 10.92 -5.42
C GLY A 2 -5.16 10.69 -5.09
N ASN A 3 -4.30 11.69 -5.34
CA ASN A 3 -2.86 11.55 -5.08
C ASN A 3 -2.45 11.76 -3.61
N LYS A 4 -3.20 12.53 -2.82
CA LYS A 4 -2.81 12.86 -1.43
C LYS A 4 -3.04 11.71 -0.45
N GLU A 5 -4.16 11.00 -0.54
CA GLU A 5 -4.44 9.84 0.31
C GLU A 5 -3.42 8.72 0.11
N ILE A 6 -3.12 8.38 -1.15
CA ILE A 6 -2.12 7.36 -1.46
C ILE A 6 -0.75 7.77 -0.93
N LYS A 7 -0.32 9.03 -1.13
CA LYS A 7 0.94 9.53 -0.58
C LYS A 7 1.00 9.47 0.95
N ASN A 8 -0.09 9.79 1.64
CA ASN A 8 -0.15 9.68 3.10
C ASN A 8 -0.08 8.22 3.56
N LEU A 9 -0.75 7.30 2.86
CA LEU A 9 -0.71 5.87 3.15
C LEU A 9 0.69 5.30 2.92
N ILE A 10 1.36 5.69 1.84
CA ILE A 10 2.75 5.30 1.57
C ILE A 10 3.67 5.79 2.70
N LYS A 11 3.56 7.05 3.11
CA LYS A 11 4.35 7.58 4.23
C LYS A 11 4.10 6.84 5.54
N ALA A 12 2.84 6.50 5.84
CA ALA A 12 2.49 5.73 7.03
C ALA A 12 3.08 4.31 6.99
N LEU A 13 3.07 3.68 5.82
CA LEU A 13 3.70 2.38 5.59
C LEU A 13 5.23 2.45 5.76
N GLU A 14 5.88 3.43 5.14
CA GLU A 14 7.32 3.64 5.27
C GLU A 14 7.73 3.91 6.73
N ALA A 15 6.97 4.72 7.45
CA ALA A 15 7.20 4.99 8.88
C ALA A 15 7.10 3.73 9.75
N GLN A 16 6.32 2.73 9.32
CA GLN A 16 6.17 1.44 10.00
C GLN A 16 7.18 0.38 9.53
N GLY A 17 8.17 0.76 8.71
CA GLY A 17 9.21 -0.14 8.21
C GLY A 17 8.79 -1.00 7.03
N PHE A 18 7.73 -0.61 6.32
CA PHE A 18 7.36 -1.23 5.05
C PHE A 18 8.06 -0.50 3.89
N THR A 19 8.49 -1.23 2.88
CA THR A 19 9.08 -0.66 1.66
C THR A 19 8.04 -0.59 0.58
N VAL A 20 7.76 0.60 0.05
CA VAL A 20 6.80 0.77 -1.05
C VAL A 20 7.54 1.08 -2.35
N VAL A 21 7.29 0.28 -3.39
CA VAL A 21 7.92 0.41 -4.70
C VAL A 21 6.86 0.64 -5.76
N GLN A 22 6.95 1.75 -6.50
CA GLN A 22 6.06 1.99 -7.63
C GLN A 22 6.47 1.13 -8.84
N SER A 23 5.52 0.35 -9.35
CA SER A 23 5.68 -0.41 -10.59
C SER A 23 5.29 0.45 -11.80
N LYS A 24 5.88 0.15 -12.96
CA LYS A 24 5.59 0.83 -14.24
C LYS A 24 4.11 0.77 -14.66
N SER A 25 3.37 -0.20 -14.14
CA SER A 25 1.96 -0.43 -14.49
C SER A 25 0.96 0.35 -13.60
N ASN A 26 1.37 1.45 -12.97
CA ASN A 26 0.51 2.27 -12.11
C ASN A 26 -0.02 1.51 -10.86
N HIS A 27 0.82 0.65 -10.28
CA HIS A 27 0.56 -0.06 -9.02
C HIS A 27 1.76 0.12 -8.09
N TYR A 28 1.53 0.17 -6.78
CA TYR A 28 2.58 0.20 -5.76
C TYR A 28 2.68 -1.17 -5.08
N LYS A 29 3.88 -1.71 -4.97
CA LYS A 29 4.17 -2.96 -4.26
C LYS A 29 4.68 -2.63 -2.87
N VAL A 30 4.10 -3.25 -1.85
CA VAL A 30 4.48 -3.07 -0.45
C VAL A 30 5.21 -4.31 0.02
N TYR A 31 6.41 -4.14 0.54
CA TYR A 31 7.28 -5.18 1.07
C TYR A 31 7.52 -4.99 2.56
N LYS A 32 7.73 -6.08 3.30
CA LYS A 32 8.18 -6.06 4.70
C LYS A 32 9.18 -7.19 4.92
N GLY A 33 10.37 -6.87 5.43
CA GLY A 33 11.41 -7.87 5.68
C GLY A 33 11.79 -8.68 4.42
N GLY A 34 11.80 -8.04 3.25
CA GLY A 34 12.12 -8.70 1.97
C GLY A 34 10.98 -9.52 1.34
N ARG A 35 9.81 -9.63 1.98
CA ARG A 35 8.64 -10.31 1.40
C ARG A 35 7.61 -9.32 0.88
N LEU A 36 7.05 -9.60 -0.29
CA LEU A 36 5.91 -8.85 -0.83
C LEU A 36 4.68 -9.13 0.04
N ILE A 37 4.12 -8.09 0.64
CA ILE A 37 2.93 -8.16 1.46
C ILE A 37 1.69 -7.92 0.62
N ALA A 38 1.66 -6.82 -0.14
CA ALA A 38 0.48 -6.40 -0.89
C ALA A 38 0.86 -5.54 -2.11
N THR A 39 -0.06 -5.44 -3.07
CA THR A 39 0.08 -4.54 -4.23
C THR A 39 -1.09 -3.55 -4.24
N LEU A 40 -0.81 -2.30 -3.91
CA LEU A 40 -1.77 -1.20 -3.92
C LEU A 40 -2.01 -0.71 -5.37
N PRO A 41 -3.27 -0.47 -5.77
CA PRO A 41 -3.56 0.24 -7.01
C PRO A 41 -3.21 1.74 -6.87
N ALA A 42 -2.65 2.36 -7.92
CA ALA A 42 -2.41 3.81 -7.90
C ALA A 42 -3.67 4.63 -8.24
N THR A 43 -4.72 3.99 -8.73
CA THR A 43 -6.01 4.61 -9.04
C THR A 43 -7.09 4.18 -8.03
N PRO A 44 -7.86 5.12 -7.47
CA PRO A 44 -8.90 4.83 -6.47
C PRO A 44 -10.17 4.16 -7.04
N SER A 45 -10.23 3.88 -8.35
CA SER A 45 -11.41 3.28 -8.99
C SER A 45 -11.76 1.88 -8.46
N ASP A 46 -10.81 1.19 -7.82
CA ASP A 46 -11.04 -0.12 -7.23
C ASP A 46 -10.99 -0.08 -5.70
N ARG A 47 -12.06 0.49 -5.12
CA ARG A 47 -12.24 0.62 -3.67
C ARG A 47 -12.16 -0.74 -2.96
N ARG A 48 -12.61 -1.82 -3.62
CA ARG A 48 -12.51 -3.20 -3.11
C ARG A 48 -11.06 -3.66 -3.01
N SER A 49 -10.25 -3.43 -4.04
CA SER A 49 -8.82 -3.77 -4.01
C SER A 49 -8.06 -3.01 -2.93
N LEU A 50 -8.41 -1.74 -2.68
CA LEU A 50 -7.83 -0.97 -1.59
C LEU A 50 -8.16 -1.58 -0.22
N LEU A 51 -9.43 -1.92 0.03
CA LEU A 51 -9.86 -2.56 1.29
C LEU A 51 -9.20 -3.92 1.51
N ASN A 52 -9.09 -4.74 0.45
CA ASN A 52 -8.36 -6.01 0.51
C ASN A 52 -6.88 -5.79 0.83
N CYS A 53 -6.24 -4.79 0.21
CA CYS A 53 -4.86 -4.43 0.56
C CYS A 53 -4.71 -4.00 2.01
N ILE A 54 -5.60 -3.13 2.51
CA ILE A 54 -5.57 -2.69 3.91
C ILE A 54 -5.74 -3.88 4.86
N ALA A 55 -6.62 -4.83 4.55
CA ALA A 55 -6.77 -6.04 5.35
C ALA A 55 -5.50 -6.89 5.39
N VAL A 56 -4.81 -7.04 4.25
CA VAL A 56 -3.53 -7.76 4.16
C VAL A 56 -2.42 -7.01 4.91
N LEU A 57 -2.35 -5.69 4.77
CA LEU A 57 -1.41 -4.85 5.50
C LEU A 57 -1.63 -4.98 7.01
N ARG A 58 -2.89 -4.94 7.49
CA ARG A 58 -3.24 -5.14 8.89
C ARG A 58 -2.75 -6.50 9.41
N ARG A 59 -2.91 -7.57 8.64
CA ARG A 59 -2.35 -8.90 8.97
C ARG A 59 -0.83 -8.91 9.01
N ALA A 60 -0.17 -8.09 8.19
CA ALA A 60 1.28 -7.92 8.21
C ALA A 60 1.77 -7.01 9.34
N GLY A 61 0.88 -6.53 10.20
CA GLY A 61 1.19 -5.67 11.34
C GLY A 61 1.16 -4.16 11.02
N TYR A 62 0.41 -3.75 9.98
CA TYR A 62 0.05 -2.35 9.80
C TYR A 62 -1.07 -1.97 10.77
N ASN A 63 -0.80 -1.05 11.68
CA ASN A 63 -1.81 -0.47 12.57
C ASN A 63 -2.04 0.98 12.13
N GLY A 64 -3.14 1.23 11.42
CA GLY A 64 -3.54 2.55 10.95
C GLY A 64 -4.98 2.56 10.49
#